data_AF-A0A420FUW6-F1
#
_entry.id   AF-A0A420FUW6-F1
#
_cell.length_a   1.000
_cell.length_b   1.000
_cell.length_c   1.000
_cell.angle_alpha   90.00
_cell.angle_beta   90.00
_cell.angle_gamma   90.00
#
_symmetry.space_group_name_H-M   'P 1'
#
loop_
_entity.id
_entity.type
_entity.pdbx_description
1 polymer ?
#
loop_
_entity_poly.entity_id
_entity_poly.type
_entity_poly.pdbx_seq_one_letter_code
_entity_poly.pdbx_strand_id
1 'polypeptide(L)'
;MGEKTYVQLLGELATLNEQIEKARAVERRTAIQDIRALMREYGIVPSELVGRKRGRPQVPPRYMDPETRQTWNGWGKRPAWLDGKDVRAFRIKTKQSATPLDSSELDTAA
;
A
#
# COMPACT_ATOMS: atom_id res chain seq x y z
N MET A 1 16.61 -48.99 -18.04
CA MET A 1 16.21 -47.64 -18.48
C MET A 1 17.37 -46.73 -18.14
N GLY A 2 17.95 -46.02 -19.11
CA GLY A 2 19.09 -45.12 -18.86
C GLY A 2 18.66 -43.90 -18.03
N GLU A 3 19.56 -43.41 -17.19
CA GLU A 3 19.36 -42.18 -16.44
C GLU A 3 19.28 -40.98 -17.38
N LYS A 4 18.41 -40.03 -17.07
CA LYS A 4 18.27 -38.79 -17.85
C LYS A 4 19.54 -37.95 -17.67
N THR A 5 20.04 -37.42 -18.77
CA THR A 5 21.18 -36.49 -18.71
C THR A 5 20.77 -35.17 -18.08
N TYR A 6 21.73 -34.42 -17.55
CA TYR A 6 21.48 -33.11 -16.95
C TYR A 6 20.71 -32.15 -17.89
N VAL A 7 21.08 -32.11 -19.17
CA VAL A 7 20.42 -31.24 -20.17
C VAL A 7 18.97 -31.66 -20.41
N GLN A 8 18.68 -32.96 -20.43
CA GLN A 8 17.32 -33.47 -20.56
C GLN A 8 16.46 -33.10 -19.34
N LEU A 9 17.01 -33.19 -18.13
CA LEU A 9 16.32 -32.77 -16.90
C LEU A 9 16.00 -31.27 -16.89
N LEU A 10 16.90 -30.42 -17.39
CA LEU A 10 16.64 -28.99 -17.54
C LEU A 10 15.50 -28.69 -18.52
N GLY A 11 15.44 -29.44 -19.64
CA GLY A 11 14.34 -29.33 -20.60
C GLY A 11 12.98 -29.70 -19.99
N GLU A 12 12.93 -30.79 -19.22
CA GLU A 12 11.72 -31.21 -18.50
C GLU A 12 11.31 -30.23 -17.41
N LEU A 13 12.27 -29.59 -16.72
CA LEU A 13 11.97 -28.55 -15.75
C LEU A 13 11.30 -27.34 -16.42
N ALA A 14 11.79 -26.92 -17.59
CA ALA A 14 11.23 -25.80 -18.33
C ALA A 14 9.79 -26.09 -18.77
N THR A 15 9.52 -27.29 -19.30
CA THR A 15 8.17 -27.69 -19.73
C THR A 15 7.21 -27.80 -18.55
N LEU A 16 7.68 -28.36 -17.42
CA LEU A 16 6.88 -28.48 -16.21
C LEU A 16 6.55 -27.10 -15.62
N ASN A 17 7.50 -26.18 -15.60
CA ASN A 17 7.26 -24.79 -15.15
C ASN A 17 6.21 -24.09 -16.03
N GLU A 18 6.27 -24.27 -17.35
CA GLU A 18 5.25 -23.71 -18.25
C GLU A 18 3.86 -24.30 -17.96
N GLN A 19 3.78 -25.61 -17.71
CA GLN A 19 2.52 -26.27 -17.34
C GLN A 19 1.98 -25.76 -16.00
N ILE A 20 2.85 -25.59 -15.00
CA ILE A 20 2.48 -25.05 -13.68
C ILE A 20 1.90 -23.65 -13.83
N GLU A 21 2.55 -22.76 -14.59
CA GLU A 21 2.06 -21.40 -14.76
C GLU A 21 0.74 -21.34 -15.54
N LYS A 22 0.57 -22.18 -16.57
CA LYS A 22 -0.71 -22.32 -17.27
C LYS A 22 -1.82 -22.80 -16.34
N ALA A 23 -1.57 -23.84 -15.54
CA ALA A 23 -2.53 -24.35 -14.57
C ALA A 23 -2.90 -23.27 -13.53
N ARG A 24 -1.90 -22.59 -12.95
CA ARG A 24 -2.12 -21.48 -12.00
C ARG A 24 -2.94 -20.35 -12.61
N ALA A 25 -2.69 -19.98 -13.87
CA ALA A 25 -3.44 -18.92 -14.54
C ALA A 25 -4.93 -19.28 -14.70
N VAL A 26 -5.22 -20.54 -15.05
CA VAL A 26 -6.59 -21.05 -15.16
C VAL A 26 -7.26 -21.09 -13.80
N GLU A 27 -6.63 -21.71 -12.80
CA GLU A 27 -7.16 -21.79 -11.44
C GLU A 27 -7.41 -20.42 -10.83
N ARG A 28 -6.47 -19.48 -11.00
CA ARG A 28 -6.62 -18.10 -10.53
C ARG A 28 -7.77 -17.39 -11.21
N ARG A 29 -7.99 -17.60 -12.51
CA ARG A 29 -9.12 -17.02 -13.23
C ARG A 29 -10.44 -17.54 -12.66
N THR A 30 -10.54 -18.83 -12.42
CA THR A 30 -11.72 -19.47 -11.81
C THR A 30 -11.96 -18.91 -10.40
N ALA A 31 -10.94 -18.87 -9.55
CA ALA A 31 -11.04 -18.32 -8.20
C ALA A 31 -11.52 -16.85 -8.20
N ILE A 32 -11.06 -16.02 -9.15
CA ILE A 32 -11.54 -14.64 -9.29
C ILE A 32 -13.03 -14.59 -9.68
N GLN A 33 -13.50 -15.50 -10.53
CA GLN A 33 -14.91 -15.58 -10.90
C GLN A 33 -15.78 -15.98 -9.71
N ASP A 34 -15.33 -16.97 -8.93
CA ASP A 34 -16.02 -17.45 -7.74
C ASP A 34 -16.10 -16.35 -6.67
N ILE A 35 -14.99 -15.66 -6.41
CA ILE A 35 -14.95 -14.51 -5.50
C ILE A 35 -15.95 -13.43 -5.97
N ARG A 36 -15.97 -13.10 -7.27
CA ARG A 36 -16.92 -12.12 -7.81
C ARG A 36 -18.37 -12.58 -7.68
N ALA A 37 -18.66 -13.88 -7.80
CA ALA A 37 -19.99 -14.42 -7.60
C ALA A 37 -20.42 -14.29 -6.14
N LEU A 38 -19.58 -14.73 -5.20
CA LEU A 38 -19.81 -14.57 -3.77
C LEU A 38 -20.00 -13.11 -3.38
N MET A 39 -19.18 -12.20 -3.92
CA MET A 39 -19.33 -10.77 -3.67
C MET A 39 -20.69 -10.23 -4.11
N ARG A 40 -21.21 -10.68 -5.27
CA ARG A 40 -22.56 -10.28 -5.73
C ARG A 40 -23.67 -10.89 -4.89
N GLU A 41 -23.52 -12.16 -4.49
CA GLU A 41 -24.52 -12.88 -3.70
C GLU A 41 -24.71 -12.27 -2.30
N TYR A 42 -23.60 -11.94 -1.64
CA TYR A 42 -23.60 -11.42 -0.28
C TYR A 42 -23.51 -9.88 -0.21
N GLY A 43 -23.50 -9.19 -1.36
CA GLY A 43 -23.38 -7.72 -1.41
C GLY A 43 -22.05 -7.18 -0.87
N ILE A 44 -20.99 -7.98 -0.88
CA ILE A 44 -19.67 -7.60 -0.38
C ILE A 44 -18.97 -6.70 -1.39
N VAL A 45 -18.59 -5.50 -0.97
CA VAL A 45 -17.80 -4.57 -1.81
C VAL A 45 -16.30 -4.78 -1.60
N PRO A 46 -15.45 -4.57 -2.63
CA PRO A 46 -14.01 -4.85 -2.52
C PRO A 46 -13.30 -4.16 -1.33
N SER A 47 -13.78 -2.98 -0.93
CA SER A 47 -13.25 -2.22 0.21
C SER A 47 -13.39 -2.91 1.55
N GLU A 48 -14.32 -3.86 1.69
CA GLU A 48 -14.52 -4.63 2.93
C GLU A 48 -13.51 -5.76 3.08
N LEU A 49 -13.01 -6.30 1.97
CA LEU A 49 -11.97 -7.35 1.96
C LEU A 49 -10.57 -6.78 2.25
N VAL A 50 -10.34 -5.53 1.84
CA VAL A 50 -9.09 -4.82 2.14
C VAL A 50 -9.18 -4.30 3.57
N GLY A 51 -8.66 -5.08 4.52
CA GLY A 51 -8.64 -4.68 5.93
C GLY A 51 -8.12 -3.25 6.09
N ARG A 52 -8.85 -2.41 6.82
CA ARG A 52 -8.37 -1.07 7.21
C ARG A 52 -7.02 -1.26 7.86
N LYS A 53 -5.94 -0.84 7.19
CA LYS A 53 -4.60 -0.81 7.75
C LYS A 53 -4.71 0.02 9.02
N ARG A 54 -4.75 -0.63 10.19
CA ARG A 54 -4.59 0.01 11.50
C ARG A 54 -3.12 0.44 11.62
N GLY A 55 -2.66 1.25 10.66
CA GLY A 55 -1.40 1.95 10.76
C GLY A 55 -1.60 3.02 11.81
N ARG A 56 -0.75 3.01 12.84
CA ARG A 56 -0.61 4.13 13.77
C ARG A 56 -0.61 5.42 12.94
N PRO A 57 -1.47 6.42 13.23
CA PRO A 57 -1.49 7.65 12.44
C PRO A 57 -0.07 8.19 12.36
N GLN A 58 0.45 8.29 11.13
CA GLN A 58 1.79 8.79 10.88
C GLN A 58 1.75 10.28 11.22
N VAL A 59 2.19 10.63 12.42
CA VAL A 59 2.24 12.02 12.87
C VAL A 59 3.17 12.75 11.89
N PRO A 60 2.68 13.74 11.13
CA PRO A 60 3.50 14.44 10.18
C PRO A 60 4.67 15.11 10.92
N PRO A 61 5.89 15.09 10.35
CA PRO A 61 7.02 15.73 10.97
C PRO A 61 6.77 17.24 11.10
N ARG A 62 7.09 17.81 12.26
CA ARG A 62 6.90 19.24 12.55
C ARG A 62 8.13 20.07 12.20
N TYR A 63 9.30 19.43 12.26
CA TYR A 63 10.60 20.05 12.04
C TYR A 63 11.43 19.22 11.06
N MET A 64 12.22 19.87 10.20
CA MET A 64 13.13 19.22 9.26
C MET A 64 14.45 19.98 9.18
N ASP A 65 15.56 19.24 9.19
CA ASP A 65 16.89 19.77 8.92
C ASP A 65 17.08 20.05 7.42
N PRO A 66 17.42 21.28 6.99
CA PRO A 66 17.66 21.59 5.58
C PRO A 66 18.89 20.88 4.99
N GLU A 67 19.88 20.52 5.81
CA GLU A 67 21.14 19.93 5.33
C GLU A 67 21.02 18.40 5.22
N THR A 68 20.49 17.75 6.26
CA THR A 68 20.44 16.28 6.33
C THR A 68 19.06 15.68 5.97
N ARG A 69 18.03 16.52 5.79
CA ARG A 69 16.63 16.13 5.59
C ARG A 69 16.07 15.23 6.71
N GLN A 70 16.72 15.17 7.87
CA GLN A 70 16.19 14.48 9.03
C GLN A 70 14.95 15.21 9.56
N THR A 71 13.93 14.45 9.93
CA THR A 71 12.65 15.01 10.39
C THR A 71 12.36 14.66 11.84
N TRP A 72 11.80 15.60 12.58
CA TRP A 72 11.38 15.41 13.97
C TRP A 72 9.94 15.88 14.16
N ASN A 73 9.11 15.04 14.74
CA ASN A 73 7.71 15.33 15.03
C ASN A 73 7.52 16.15 16.34
N GLY A 74 8.60 16.48 17.04
CA GLY A 74 8.56 17.20 18.32
C GLY A 74 8.25 16.33 19.53
N TRP A 75 8.11 15.01 19.35
CA TRP A 75 7.91 14.04 20.42
C TRP A 75 9.15 13.15 20.57
N GLY A 76 9.54 12.86 21.82
CA GLY A 76 10.72 12.04 22.14
C GLY A 76 12.04 12.80 22.17
N LYS A 77 13.16 12.06 22.15
CA LYS A 77 14.52 12.60 22.26
C LYS A 77 14.79 13.62 21.14
N ARG A 78 15.26 14.81 21.52
CA ARG A 78 15.63 15.87 20.59
C ARG A 78 16.83 15.39 19.73
N PRO A 79 16.74 15.51 18.39
CA PRO A 79 17.86 15.19 17.50
C PRO A 79 19.06 16.11 17.71
N ALA A 80 20.26 15.61 17.42
CA ALA A 80 21.51 16.36 17.57
C ALA A 80 21.58 17.64 16.73
N TRP A 81 20.96 17.66 15.54
CA TRP A 81 20.94 18.83 14.65
C TRP A 81 20.11 20.00 15.21
N LEU A 82 19.28 19.76 16.23
CA LEU A 82 18.55 20.80 16.96
C LEU A 82 19.27 21.23 18.25
N ASP A 83 20.42 20.66 18.62
CA ASP A 83 21.08 21.01 19.87
C ASP A 83 21.60 22.47 19.83
N GLY A 84 21.30 23.26 20.87
CA GLY A 84 21.64 24.69 20.93
C GLY A 84 20.96 25.63 19.91
N LYS A 85 20.13 25.13 18.98
CA LYS A 85 19.46 25.94 17.94
C LYS A 85 17.98 26.20 18.25
N ASP A 86 17.39 27.27 17.71
CA ASP A 86 15.94 27.50 17.81
C ASP A 86 15.19 26.56 16.86
N VAL A 87 14.36 25.67 17.44
CA VAL A 87 13.53 24.71 16.71
C VAL A 87 12.56 25.39 15.73
N ARG A 88 12.17 26.64 15.98
CA ARG A 88 11.24 27.37 15.11
C ARG A 88 11.80 27.62 13.72
N ALA A 89 13.13 27.77 13.59
CA ALA A 89 13.80 27.97 12.31
C ALA A 89 13.69 26.74 11.38
N PHE A 90 13.50 25.55 11.96
CA PHE A 90 13.42 24.27 11.25
C PHE A 90 11.99 23.79 11.03
N ARG A 91 10.98 24.62 11.35
CA ARG A 91 9.57 24.22 11.27
C ARG A 91 9.14 24.07 9.81
N ILE A 92 8.61 22.90 9.48
CA ILE A 92 8.03 22.65 8.16
C ILE A 92 6.74 23.49 8.05
N LYS A 93 6.67 24.39 7.07
CA LYS A 93 5.42 25.08 6.71
C LYS A 93 4.53 24.08 5.97
N THR A 94 3.73 23.32 6.70
CA THR A 94 2.66 22.52 6.10
C THR A 94 1.63 23.49 5.51
N LYS A 95 1.60 23.68 4.18
CA LYS A 95 0.44 24.31 3.55
C LYS A 95 -0.76 23.43 3.88
N GLN A 96 -1.76 24.03 4.51
CA GLN A 96 -3.04 23.39 4.77
C GLN A 96 -3.63 22.90 3.43
N SER A 97 -3.78 21.59 3.29
CA SER A 97 -4.78 20.97 2.41
C SER A 97 -5.81 20.34 3.34
N ALA A 98 -7.12 20.50 3.24
CA ALA A 98 -8.00 21.29 2.39
C ALA A 98 -9.37 21.17 3.09
N THR A 99 -10.09 22.27 3.28
CA THR A 99 -11.54 22.25 3.58
C THR A 99 -12.12 23.32 2.66
N PRO A 100 -13.08 22.95 1.79
CA PRO A 100 -14.44 22.74 2.26
C PRO A 100 -15.07 21.44 1.72
N LEU A 101 -15.65 20.64 2.62
CA LEU A 101 -16.81 19.84 2.21
C LEU A 101 -17.93 20.86 2.00
N ASP A 102 -18.18 21.14 0.73
CA ASP A 102 -19.41 21.68 0.20
C ASP A 102 -20.62 21.01 0.86
N SER A 103 -21.47 21.81 1.48
CA SER A 103 -22.72 21.37 2.09
C SER A 103 -23.85 22.34 1.75
N SER A 104 -23.99 22.70 0.47
CA SER A 104 -25.18 23.41 0.00
C SER A 104 -25.53 23.12 -1.47
N GLU A 105 -25.65 21.85 -1.86
CA GLU A 105 -26.53 21.45 -2.96
C GLU A 105 -27.27 20.16 -2.60
N LEU A 106 -28.40 20.32 -1.90
CA LEU A 106 -29.51 19.37 -2.02
C LEU A 106 -30.75 20.19 -2.35
N ASP A 107 -31.13 20.07 -3.63
CA ASP A 107 -32.45 20.28 -4.20
C ASP A 107 -33.59 20.23 -3.17
N THR A 108 -34.28 21.37 -3.00
CA THR A 108 -35.65 21.37 -2.53
C THR A 108 -36.55 21.38 -3.77
N ALA A 109 -37.14 20.22 -4.04
CA ALA A 109 -38.26 20.07 -4.95
C ALA A 109 -39.49 20.81 -4.41
N ALA A 110 -40.09 21.68 -5.25
CA ALA A 110 -41.52 21.99 -5.29
C ALA A 110 -41.84 22.81 -6.54
#